data_AF-A0AAV2JZU5-F1
#
_entry.id   AF-A0AAV2JZU5-F1
#
_cell.length_a   1.000
_cell.length_b   1.000
_cell.length_c   1.000
_cell.angle_alpha   90.00
_cell.angle_beta   90.00
_cell.angle_gamma   90.00
#
_symmetry.space_group_name_H-M   'P 1'
#
loop_
_entity.id
_entity.type
_entity.pdbx_description
1 polymer ?
#
loop_
_entity_poly.entity_id
_entity_poly.type
_entity_poly.pdbx_seq_one_letter_code
_entity_poly.pdbx_strand_id
1 'polypeptide(L)'
;MAVYLILEKTTAQVLIHLHRGDFVAADKCVRESYSLPGYSGSEDCVAMETLLQGYDEQDEDQAYRVCNSPLLKYMDNDYAKLAISLRVPGGGAKKKKAPAAPQGGASGAPAEEEDDYEGGLC
;
A
#
# COMPACT_ATOMS: atom_id res chain seq x y z
N MET A 1 -22.37 -11.44 -12.94
CA MET A 1 -21.79 -10.23 -13.56
C MET A 1 -22.13 -8.96 -12.77
N ALA A 2 -23.41 -8.68 -12.47
CA ALA A 2 -23.78 -7.49 -11.69
C ALA A 2 -23.13 -7.42 -10.30
N VAL A 3 -23.02 -8.54 -9.57
CA VAL A 3 -22.35 -8.59 -8.26
C VAL A 3 -20.89 -8.14 -8.36
N TYR A 4 -20.15 -8.62 -9.36
CA TYR A 4 -18.74 -8.30 -9.57
C TYR A 4 -18.51 -6.79 -9.81
N LEU A 5 -19.35 -6.17 -10.64
CA LEU A 5 -19.30 -4.73 -10.88
C LEU A 5 -19.57 -3.91 -9.61
N ILE A 6 -20.41 -4.42 -8.71
CA ILE A 6 -20.70 -3.75 -7.44
C ILE A 6 -19.49 -3.86 -6.49
N LEU A 7 -18.87 -5.05 -6.39
CA LEU A 7 -17.66 -5.26 -5.59
C LEU A 7 -16.54 -4.30 -6.02
N GLU A 8 -16.26 -4.25 -7.33
CA GLU A 8 -15.21 -3.41 -7.90
C GLU A 8 -15.45 -1.92 -7.64
N LYS A 9 -16.72 -1.49 -7.75
CA LYS A 9 -17.13 -0.11 -7.46
C LYS A 9 -16.93 0.25 -5.97
N THR A 10 -17.24 -0.67 -5.06
CA THR A 10 -17.02 -0.46 -3.62
C THR A 10 -15.53 -0.31 -3.32
N THR A 11 -14.70 -1.24 -3.81
CA THR A 11 -13.24 -1.19 -3.62
C THR A 11 -12.66 0.13 -4.15
N ALA A 12 -13.07 0.57 -5.34
CA ALA A 12 -12.69 1.86 -5.89
C ALA A 12 -13.11 3.05 -5.01
N GLN A 13 -14.35 3.06 -4.49
CA GLN A 13 -14.82 4.14 -3.61
C GLN A 13 -14.01 4.22 -2.31
N VAL A 14 -13.77 3.09 -1.66
CA VAL A 14 -13.01 3.01 -0.41
C VAL A 14 -11.61 3.58 -0.61
N LEU A 15 -10.91 3.15 -1.67
CA LEU A 15 -9.60 3.68 -2.04
C LEU A 15 -9.60 5.20 -2.24
N ILE A 16 -10.59 5.75 -2.94
CA ILE A 16 -10.70 7.20 -3.17
C ILE A 16 -10.93 7.95 -1.86
N HIS A 17 -11.79 7.45 -0.97
CA HIS A 17 -12.06 8.08 0.32
C HIS A 17 -10.81 8.06 1.22
N LEU A 18 -10.10 6.93 1.28
CA LEU A 18 -8.86 6.81 2.02
C LEU A 18 -7.77 7.73 1.46
N HIS A 19 -7.61 7.82 0.14
CA HIS A 19 -6.64 8.74 -0.48
C HIS A 19 -6.95 10.22 -0.18
N ARG A 20 -8.23 10.57 0.07
CA ARG A 20 -8.64 11.91 0.48
C ARG A 20 -8.46 12.18 1.98
N GLY A 21 -8.05 11.17 2.76
CA GLY A 21 -7.96 11.24 4.21
C GLY A 21 -9.32 11.15 4.91
N ASP A 22 -10.35 10.67 4.24
CA ASP A 22 -11.71 10.56 4.77
C ASP A 22 -12.03 9.11 5.17
N PHE A 23 -11.53 8.71 6.33
CA PHE A 23 -11.72 7.36 6.86
C PHE A 23 -13.18 7.05 7.18
N VAL A 24 -13.92 8.03 7.70
CA VAL A 24 -15.33 7.85 8.08
C VAL A 24 -16.20 7.55 6.86
N ALA A 25 -15.94 8.24 5.74
CA ALA A 25 -16.63 7.93 4.48
C ALA A 25 -16.25 6.55 3.92
N ALA A 26 -14.98 6.14 4.08
CA ALA A 26 -14.51 4.83 3.67
C ALA A 26 -15.17 3.68 4.46
N ASP A 27 -15.18 3.76 5.80
CA ASP A 27 -15.87 2.79 6.68
C ASP A 27 -17.36 2.70 6.34
N LYS A 28 -18.01 3.85 6.11
CA LYS A 28 -19.42 3.88 5.74
C LYS A 28 -19.69 3.18 4.41
N CYS A 29 -18.82 3.37 3.41
CA CYS A 29 -18.96 2.68 2.11
C CYS A 29 -18.86 1.16 2.25
N VAL A 30 -17.92 0.65 3.06
CA VAL A 30 -17.82 -0.78 3.34
C VAL A 30 -19.05 -1.25 4.09
N ARG A 31 -19.50 -0.51 5.11
CA ARG A 31 -20.69 -0.84 5.92
C ARG A 31 -21.96 -0.95 5.07
N GLU A 32 -22.18 0.00 4.16
CA GLU A 32 -23.30 -0.04 3.21
C GLU A 32 -23.20 -1.26 2.28
N SER A 33 -21.98 -1.63 1.90
CA SER A 33 -21.71 -2.77 1.01
C SER A 33 -21.96 -4.13 1.65
N TYR A 34 -21.88 -4.31 2.98
CA TYR A 34 -22.27 -5.59 3.61
C TYR A 34 -23.74 -5.96 3.40
N SER A 35 -24.60 -4.98 3.13
CA SER A 35 -26.01 -5.25 2.83
C SER A 35 -26.19 -5.90 1.45
N LEU A 36 -25.12 -5.97 0.64
CA LEU A 36 -25.15 -6.58 -0.68
C LEU A 36 -24.99 -8.11 -0.60
N PRO A 37 -25.79 -8.86 -1.36
CA PRO A 37 -25.67 -10.31 -1.40
C PRO A 37 -24.33 -10.72 -2.02
N GLY A 38 -23.51 -11.43 -1.25
CA GLY A 38 -22.21 -11.95 -1.68
C GLY A 38 -21.00 -11.08 -1.34
N TYR A 39 -21.20 -9.88 -0.77
CA TYR A 39 -20.07 -9.03 -0.34
C TYR A 39 -19.42 -9.55 0.94
N SER A 40 -20.20 -9.81 2.00
CA SER A 40 -19.70 -10.14 3.35
C SER A 40 -18.82 -11.40 3.45
N GLY A 41 -18.90 -12.32 2.49
CA GLY A 41 -18.06 -13.52 2.43
C GLY A 41 -17.01 -13.50 1.31
N SER A 42 -16.87 -12.38 0.61
CA SER A 42 -15.90 -12.22 -0.49
C SER A 42 -14.52 -11.85 0.03
N GLU A 43 -13.49 -12.19 -0.74
CA GLU A 43 -12.12 -11.75 -0.48
C GLU A 43 -12.00 -10.21 -0.51
N ASP A 44 -12.84 -9.51 -1.30
CA ASP A 44 -12.91 -8.05 -1.33
C ASP A 44 -13.28 -7.47 0.04
N CYS A 45 -14.28 -8.03 0.72
CA CYS A 45 -14.69 -7.57 2.04
C CYS A 45 -13.55 -7.72 3.05
N VAL A 46 -12.93 -8.90 3.10
CA VAL A 46 -11.82 -9.19 4.01
C VAL A 46 -10.64 -8.25 3.72
N ALA A 47 -10.30 -8.02 2.45
CA ALA A 47 -9.25 -7.08 2.06
C ALA A 47 -9.60 -5.65 2.51
N MET A 48 -10.81 -5.16 2.25
CA MET A 48 -11.23 -3.82 2.63
C MET A 48 -11.26 -3.62 4.16
N GLU A 49 -11.74 -4.59 4.93
CA GLU A 49 -11.68 -4.57 6.39
C GLU A 49 -10.23 -4.52 6.88
N THR A 50 -9.37 -5.38 6.35
CA THR A 50 -7.94 -5.42 6.70
C THR A 50 -7.24 -4.10 6.35
N LEU A 51 -7.61 -3.49 5.22
CA LEU A 51 -7.09 -2.19 4.78
C LEU A 51 -7.54 -1.07 5.72
N LEU A 52 -8.84 -1.00 6.04
CA LEU A 52 -9.39 -0.02 6.96
C LEU A 52 -8.75 -0.14 8.34
N GLN A 53 -8.60 -1.37 8.84
CA GLN A 53 -7.96 -1.62 10.13
C GLN A 53 -6.49 -1.18 10.12
N GLY A 54 -5.71 -1.54 9.10
CA GLY A 54 -4.32 -1.07 8.97
C GLY A 54 -4.23 0.45 8.83
N TYR A 55 -5.21 1.09 8.21
CA TYR A 55 -5.29 2.54 8.09
C TYR A 55 -5.62 3.23 9.43
N ASP A 56 -6.49 2.65 10.25
CA ASP A 56 -6.85 3.14 11.59
C ASP A 56 -5.72 2.93 12.61
N GLU A 57 -5.10 1.75 12.61
CA GLU A 57 -3.95 1.40 13.45
C GLU A 57 -2.64 2.07 12.99
N GLN A 58 -2.67 2.78 11.86
CA GLN A 58 -1.50 3.40 11.22
C GLN A 58 -0.40 2.39 10.86
N ASP A 59 -0.77 1.14 10.59
CA ASP A 59 0.11 0.07 10.13
C ASP A 59 0.30 0.16 8.61
N GLU A 60 1.41 0.81 8.20
CA GLU A 60 1.77 0.96 6.79
C GLU A 60 2.08 -0.39 6.12
N ASP A 61 2.64 -1.35 6.85
CA ASP A 61 2.98 -2.67 6.32
C ASP A 61 1.71 -3.49 6.02
N GLN A 62 0.73 -3.46 6.91
CA GLN A 62 -0.56 -4.12 6.70
C GLN A 62 -1.33 -3.49 5.54
N ALA A 63 -1.46 -2.16 5.52
CA ALA A 63 -2.12 -1.46 4.42
C ALA A 63 -1.42 -1.73 3.07
N TYR A 64 -0.08 -1.69 3.05
CA TYR A 64 0.70 -1.98 1.85
C TYR A 64 0.51 -3.41 1.35
N ARG A 65 0.48 -4.42 2.23
CA ARG A 65 0.22 -5.81 1.83
C ARG A 65 -1.13 -5.97 1.14
N VAL A 66 -2.17 -5.32 1.65
CA VAL A 66 -3.49 -5.35 1.03
C VAL A 66 -3.46 -4.60 -0.30
N CYS A 67 -2.93 -3.38 -0.36
CA CYS A 67 -2.78 -2.60 -1.60
C CYS A 67 -1.99 -3.32 -2.69
N ASN A 68 -1.07 -4.21 -2.32
CA ASN A 68 -0.23 -4.97 -3.23
C ASN A 68 -0.78 -6.39 -3.52
N SER A 69 -1.97 -6.71 -3.01
CA SER A 69 -2.64 -7.99 -3.24
C SER A 69 -3.08 -8.14 -4.71
N PRO A 70 -3.23 -9.37 -5.21
CA PRO A 70 -3.75 -9.62 -6.56
C PRO A 70 -5.12 -8.95 -6.79
N LEU A 71 -5.93 -8.85 -5.74
CA LEU A 71 -7.26 -8.23 -5.78
C LEU A 71 -7.21 -6.78 -6.26
N LEU A 72 -6.29 -5.98 -5.71
CA LEU A 72 -6.11 -4.57 -6.06
C LEU A 72 -5.22 -4.37 -7.29
N LYS A 73 -4.29 -5.30 -7.55
CA LYS A 73 -3.44 -5.27 -8.76
C LYS A 73 -4.18 -5.59 -10.04
N TYR A 74 -5.22 -6.42 -9.98
CA TYR A 74 -6.01 -6.79 -11.15
C TYR A 74 -7.17 -5.82 -11.43
N MET A 75 -7.40 -4.82 -10.57
CA MET A 75 -8.26 -3.69 -10.90
C MET A 75 -7.69 -2.88 -12.08
N ASP A 76 -8.49 -1.96 -12.62
CA ASP A 76 -8.00 -0.99 -13.60
C ASP A 76 -6.71 -0.31 -13.12
N ASN A 77 -5.83 -0.03 -14.09
CA ASN A 77 -4.50 0.52 -13.84
C ASN A 77 -4.51 1.79 -12.98
N ASP A 78 -5.56 2.61 -13.09
CA ASP A 78 -5.70 3.84 -12.30
C ASP A 78 -5.97 3.55 -10.81
N TYR A 79 -6.81 2.56 -10.50
CA TYR A 79 -7.07 2.16 -9.11
C TYR A 79 -5.91 1.39 -8.50
N ALA A 80 -5.24 0.54 -9.28
CA ALA A 80 -4.02 -0.15 -8.84
C ALA A 80 -2.92 0.86 -8.46
N LYS A 81 -2.70 1.89 -9.28
CA LYS A 81 -1.78 2.98 -8.96
C LYS A 81 -2.21 3.76 -7.72
N LEU A 82 -3.51 4.05 -7.59
CA LEU A 82 -4.05 4.76 -6.44
C LEU A 82 -3.84 3.98 -5.14
N ALA A 83 -4.10 2.66 -5.14
CA ALA A 83 -3.85 1.77 -4.02
C ALA A 83 -2.36 1.74 -3.63
N ILE A 84 -1.44 1.66 -4.60
CA ILE A 84 0.00 1.69 -4.33
C ILE A 84 0.45 3.05 -3.78
N SER A 85 -0.19 4.15 -4.20
CA SER A 85 0.09 5.49 -3.70
C SER A 85 -0.55 5.79 -2.33
N LEU A 86 -1.42 4.90 -1.85
CA LEU A 86 -2.12 5.06 -0.59
C LEU A 86 -1.12 5.08 0.58
N ARG A 87 -1.29 6.04 1.48
CA ARG A 87 -0.49 6.17 2.70
C ARG A 87 -1.38 6.25 3.92
N VAL A 88 -1.01 5.53 4.97
CA VAL A 88 -1.72 5.59 6.25
C VAL A 88 -1.50 6.96 6.91
N PRO A 89 -2.54 7.56 7.51
CA PRO A 89 -2.47 8.89 8.07
C PRO A 89 -1.61 8.80 9.33
N GLY A 90 -0.47 9.50 9.35
CA GLY A 90 0.47 9.49 10.48
C GLY A 90 1.57 8.42 10.47
N GLY A 91 1.70 7.62 9.39
CA GLY A 91 2.92 6.81 9.12
C GLY A 91 4.19 7.63 8.85
N GLY A 92 4.10 8.97 8.96
CA GLY A 92 5.18 9.92 8.75
C GLY A 92 6.10 10.09 9.94
N ALA A 93 6.82 9.04 10.34
CA ALA A 93 8.01 9.17 11.18
C ALA A 93 9.23 8.39 10.69
N LYS A 94 9.40 8.17 9.37
CA LYS A 94 10.73 8.13 8.75
C LYS A 94 10.72 8.84 7.39
N LYS A 95 11.08 10.13 7.41
CA LYS A 95 11.64 10.83 6.26
C LYS A 95 12.78 9.96 5.69
N LYS A 96 12.57 9.23 4.60
CA LYS A 96 13.66 8.97 3.67
C LYS A 96 13.95 10.32 3.02
N LYS A 97 14.97 10.99 3.58
CA LYS A 97 15.62 12.17 2.98
C LYS A 97 15.81 11.90 1.49
N ALA A 98 15.40 12.87 0.70
CA ALA A 98 15.81 13.00 -0.70
C ALA A 98 17.33 12.75 -0.83
N PRO A 99 17.81 12.09 -1.89
CA PRO A 99 19.22 12.15 -2.21
C PRO A 99 19.54 13.59 -2.58
N ALA A 100 20.24 14.30 -1.70
CA ALA A 100 20.86 15.57 -2.02
C ALA A 100 22.02 15.29 -2.98
N ALA A 101 21.88 15.69 -4.24
CA ALA A 101 22.99 16.14 -5.05
C ALA A 101 22.99 17.69 -5.02
N PRO A 102 24.12 18.41 -5.20
CA PRO A 102 25.42 17.97 -5.67
C PRO A 102 26.59 18.42 -4.76
N GLN A 103 27.59 17.58 -4.51
CA GLN A 103 28.90 18.05 -4.05
C GLN A 103 29.86 18.04 -5.23
N GLY A 104 30.12 19.24 -5.76
CA GLY A 104 31.35 19.53 -6.48
C GLY A 104 32.54 19.43 -5.51
N GLY A 105 33.63 18.84 -5.99
CA GLY A 105 34.86 18.70 -5.22
C GLY A 105 35.81 17.71 -5.88
N ALA A 106 36.54 18.18 -6.88
CA ALA A 106 37.65 17.46 -7.47
C ALA A 106 38.74 17.19 -6.41
N SER A 107 39.18 15.94 -6.27
CA SER A 107 40.60 15.53 -6.16
C SER A 107 40.72 14.13 -5.54
N GLY A 108 41.56 13.28 -6.16
CA GLY A 108 42.19 12.13 -5.51
C GLY A 108 41.75 10.76 -6.02
N ALA A 109 42.62 10.11 -6.79
CA ALA A 109 42.54 8.70 -7.20
C ALA A 109 43.22 7.77 -6.14
N PRO A 110 43.44 6.46 -6.38
CA PRO A 110 42.85 5.32 -5.67
C PRO A 110 43.84 4.48 -4.81
N ALA A 111 43.35 3.56 -3.98
CA ALA A 111 44.10 2.43 -3.38
C ALA A 111 43.07 1.40 -2.85
N GLU A 112 42.96 0.19 -3.43
CA GLU A 112 43.65 -1.06 -3.04
C GLU A 112 43.28 -1.53 -1.62
N GLU A 113 42.47 -2.59 -1.53
CA GLU A 113 42.78 -3.91 -0.91
C GLU A 113 41.80 -4.05 0.30
N GLU A 114 41.12 -5.14 0.61
CA GLU A 114 41.59 -6.51 0.81
C GLU A 114 40.37 -7.46 0.83
N ASP A 115 40.58 -8.64 0.27
CA ASP A 115 39.67 -9.78 0.19
C ASP A 115 39.62 -10.48 1.55
N ASP A 116 38.47 -10.46 2.23
CA ASP A 116 38.24 -11.25 3.45
C ASP A 116 36.95 -12.06 3.26
N TYR A 117 37.08 -13.20 2.57
CA TYR A 117 36.04 -14.22 2.51
C TYR A 117 36.50 -15.46 3.26
N GLU A 118 36.28 -15.43 4.58
CA GLU A 118 36.41 -16.58 5.47
C GLU A 118 35.30 -17.60 5.19
N GLY A 119 35.68 -18.82 4.81
CA GLY A 119 34.74 -19.90 4.47
C GLY A 119 35.39 -21.28 4.46
N GLY A 120 35.95 -21.70 5.60
CA GLY A 120 36.50 -23.03 5.80
C GLY A 120 35.42 -24.12 5.92
N LEU A 121 35.45 -25.09 5.03
CA LEU A 121 34.83 -26.42 5.18
C LEU A 121 35.91 -27.47 4.93
N CYS A 122 36.35 -28.12 6.00
CA CYS A 122 37.09 -29.38 5.97
C CYS A 122 36.40 -30.36 6.91
#